data_AF-A0A7X9D8M0-F1
#
_entry.id   AF-A0A7X9D8M0-F1
#
_cell.length_a   1.000
_cell.length_b   1.000
_cell.length_c   1.000
_cell.angle_alpha   90.00
_cell.angle_beta   90.00
_cell.angle_gamma   90.00
#
_symmetry.space_group_name_H-M   'P 1'
#
loop_
_entity.id
_entity.type
_entity.pdbx_description
1 polymer ?
#
loop_
_entity_poly.entity_id
_entity_poly.type
_entity_poly.pdbx_seq_one_letter_code
_entity_poly.pdbx_strand_id
1 'polypeptide(L)'
;MKKLGSIFLFITIYLLNSNLSILFGQPQNLTDYVNPFVGTDFFGHTFPGASLPNAMVHVSPDTGTEGWTHCAGYIYSAKSIMGFSHTHWSGVGMTDGGDILLMPTVGDKLQIMPGPDENPDEGYRSRFNHSSETAYPGYYSVFLEDYAINVELTTTSRVAFHRYTFPKADNAKIIIDMGHQIGKKDENAQAEIRIIDNRRIEGEKKKGPGKIYFVAEFSKPFLYYGTFDADYATPESGTGIFAYKNAEAGRNIGAFVTFKTAEKEQVLIKVAVSYTGIEGAHKNMEAELSHWDFERVKKDALNIWNKELSCIKIEGATKDQKEIFYTALYHSLMAQYISQDVDGKYFGADGKIHQAEDFNFYGSFSCWDTYRTQHPLLTLIAPEHVNDYIKSIIAKTKEYGWLPGQHFQNVFGEGMVGDHLVPIVVDAYRKGFRGYEAEFIYEAMRIKALEFPKPPVS
;
A
#
# COMPACT_ATOMS: atom_id res chain seq x y z
N MET A 1 11.61 -93.60 -13.34
CA MET A 1 11.13 -93.79 -14.73
C MET A 1 9.68 -93.35 -14.81
N LYS A 2 9.37 -92.37 -15.69
CA LYS A 2 8.06 -92.10 -16.37
C LYS A 2 6.79 -91.99 -15.47
N LYS A 3 5.82 -91.09 -15.61
CA LYS A 3 5.48 -89.96 -16.47
C LYS A 3 4.16 -89.39 -15.88
N LEU A 4 4.01 -88.07 -15.90
CA LEU A 4 2.80 -87.24 -16.08
C LEU A 4 1.48 -87.55 -15.34
N GLY A 5 0.92 -86.49 -14.75
CA GLY A 5 -0.52 -86.29 -14.56
C GLY A 5 -0.83 -84.89 -13.99
N SER A 6 -1.05 -83.91 -14.87
CA SER A 6 -1.39 -82.52 -14.54
C SER A 6 -2.76 -82.40 -13.85
N ILE A 7 -2.83 -81.60 -12.78
CA ILE A 7 -4.06 -80.95 -12.33
C ILE A 7 -3.73 -79.47 -12.13
N PHE A 8 -4.27 -78.63 -13.02
CA PHE A 8 -4.26 -77.17 -12.92
C PHE A 8 -5.33 -76.75 -11.92
N LEU A 9 -4.93 -76.12 -10.81
CA LEU A 9 -5.83 -75.42 -9.91
C LEU A 9 -5.68 -73.91 -10.17
N PHE A 10 -6.68 -73.29 -10.79
CA PHE A 10 -6.79 -71.84 -10.92
C PHE A 10 -7.14 -71.26 -9.54
N ILE A 11 -6.18 -70.61 -8.88
CA ILE A 11 -6.45 -69.71 -7.76
C ILE A 11 -6.46 -68.29 -8.33
N THR A 12 -7.67 -67.75 -8.49
CA THR A 12 -7.89 -66.35 -8.83
C THR A 12 -7.63 -65.50 -7.59
N ILE A 13 -6.45 -64.88 -7.52
CA ILE A 13 -6.14 -63.86 -6.50
C ILE A 13 -6.84 -62.56 -6.94
N TYR A 14 -7.92 -62.20 -6.25
CA TYR A 14 -8.50 -60.87 -6.32
C TYR A 14 -7.54 -59.88 -5.64
N LEU A 15 -6.73 -59.19 -6.43
CA LEU A 15 -6.03 -57.98 -6.01
C LEU A 15 -7.06 -56.85 -5.89
N LEU A 16 -7.54 -56.62 -4.66
CA LEU A 16 -8.19 -55.37 -4.29
C LEU A 16 -7.16 -54.24 -4.40
N ASN A 17 -7.12 -53.58 -5.56
CA ASN A 17 -6.55 -52.25 -5.69
C ASN A 17 -7.46 -51.26 -4.95
N SER A 18 -7.26 -51.13 -3.63
CA SER A 18 -7.76 -49.98 -2.90
C SER A 18 -6.94 -48.78 -3.34
N ASN A 19 -7.44 -48.06 -4.35
CA ASN A 19 -7.05 -46.68 -4.62
C ASN A 19 -7.43 -45.85 -3.40
N LEU A 20 -6.52 -45.77 -2.43
CA LEU A 20 -6.61 -44.82 -1.35
C LEU A 20 -6.28 -43.44 -1.95
N SER A 21 -7.27 -42.85 -2.61
CA SER A 21 -7.22 -41.43 -2.95
C SER A 21 -7.24 -40.68 -1.62
N ILE A 22 -6.04 -40.32 -1.13
CA ILE A 22 -5.91 -39.30 -0.10
C ILE A 22 -6.48 -38.03 -0.75
N LEU A 23 -7.76 -37.77 -0.48
CA LEU A 23 -8.35 -36.45 -0.64
C LEU A 23 -7.57 -35.54 0.31
N PHE A 24 -6.45 -35.00 -0.15
CA PHE A 24 -5.96 -33.75 0.39
C PHE A 24 -7.09 -32.76 0.15
N GLY A 25 -7.87 -32.46 1.20
CA GLY A 25 -8.79 -31.35 1.16
C GLY A 25 -8.02 -30.15 0.65
N GLN A 26 -8.58 -29.47 -0.36
CA GLN A 26 -8.00 -28.22 -0.85
C GLN A 26 -7.65 -27.36 0.37
N PRO A 27 -6.40 -26.85 0.48
CA PRO A 27 -6.05 -26.00 1.60
C PRO A 27 -7.09 -24.87 1.66
N GLN A 28 -7.72 -24.73 2.81
CA GLN A 28 -8.79 -23.75 3.01
C GLN A 28 -8.21 -22.36 2.73
N ASN A 29 -8.79 -21.66 1.76
CA ASN A 29 -8.35 -20.34 1.35
C ASN A 29 -8.79 -19.32 2.41
N LEU A 30 -7.88 -18.97 3.33
CA LEU A 30 -8.21 -18.15 4.50
C LEU A 30 -8.54 -16.71 4.11
N THR A 31 -8.01 -16.26 2.97
CA THR A 31 -8.35 -14.95 2.38
C THR A 31 -9.83 -14.82 2.03
N ASP A 32 -10.56 -15.94 1.81
CA ASP A 32 -12.00 -15.91 1.51
C ASP A 32 -12.84 -15.44 2.72
N TYR A 33 -12.26 -15.42 3.92
CA TYR A 33 -12.89 -14.87 5.12
C TYR A 33 -12.53 -13.42 5.38
N VAL A 34 -11.62 -12.81 4.61
CA VAL A 34 -11.25 -11.42 4.86
C VAL A 34 -12.17 -10.50 4.08
N ASN A 35 -12.72 -9.52 4.78
CA ASN A 35 -13.54 -8.46 4.21
C ASN A 35 -12.89 -7.09 4.46
N PRO A 36 -12.10 -6.55 3.50
CA PRO A 36 -11.42 -5.27 3.66
C PRO A 36 -12.33 -4.05 3.85
N PHE A 37 -13.65 -4.17 3.63
CA PHE A 37 -14.61 -3.10 3.90
C PHE A 37 -14.98 -2.98 5.39
N VAL A 38 -14.64 -3.98 6.23
CA VAL A 38 -14.94 -3.89 7.67
C VAL A 38 -14.07 -2.80 8.29
N GLY A 39 -14.70 -1.75 8.79
CA GLY A 39 -14.01 -0.60 9.40
C GLY A 39 -13.70 0.52 8.42
N THR A 40 -14.20 0.46 7.18
CA THR A 40 -14.14 1.58 6.22
C THR A 40 -15.30 2.55 6.38
N ASP A 41 -16.25 2.30 7.29
CA ASP A 41 -17.30 3.24 7.66
C ASP A 41 -17.14 3.72 9.10
N PHE A 42 -17.74 4.87 9.42
CA PHE A 42 -17.64 5.53 10.72
C PHE A 42 -16.19 5.75 11.20
N PHE A 43 -15.75 5.03 12.24
CA PHE A 43 -14.57 5.36 13.06
C PHE A 43 -13.46 4.30 12.99
N GLY A 44 -13.56 3.34 12.06
CA GLY A 44 -12.51 2.35 11.87
C GLY A 44 -11.29 2.90 11.14
N HIS A 45 -11.51 3.82 10.19
CA HIS A 45 -10.47 4.45 9.35
C HIS A 45 -9.53 3.43 8.69
N THR A 46 -10.09 2.32 8.21
CA THR A 46 -9.37 1.38 7.34
C THR A 46 -9.62 1.75 5.88
N PHE A 47 -8.93 1.09 4.96
CA PHE A 47 -9.09 1.29 3.53
C PHE A 47 -9.24 -0.06 2.80
N PRO A 48 -10.06 -0.13 1.73
CA PRO A 48 -10.32 -1.39 1.02
C PRO A 48 -9.27 -1.73 -0.04
N GLY A 49 -8.32 -0.82 -0.30
CA GLY A 49 -7.28 -0.94 -1.31
C GLY A 49 -6.34 -2.14 -1.17
N ALA A 50 -5.54 -2.35 -2.21
CA ALA A 50 -4.58 -3.44 -2.25
C ALA A 50 -3.29 -3.10 -1.47
N SER A 51 -2.89 -4.03 -0.60
CA SER A 51 -1.62 -4.00 0.13
C SER A 51 -1.08 -5.41 0.32
N LEU A 52 0.23 -5.55 0.51
CA LEU A 52 0.82 -6.73 1.15
C LEU A 52 1.02 -6.46 2.65
N PRO A 53 1.24 -7.50 3.48
CA PRO A 53 1.73 -7.34 4.84
C PRO A 53 2.99 -6.49 4.84
N ASN A 54 3.07 -5.52 5.76
CA ASN A 54 4.21 -4.63 5.94
C ASN A 54 4.66 -3.82 4.70
N ALA A 55 3.86 -3.76 3.64
CA ALA A 55 4.21 -3.07 2.39
C ALA A 55 4.45 -1.57 2.59
N MET A 56 5.31 -0.98 1.76
CA MET A 56 5.47 0.47 1.65
C MET A 56 4.32 1.10 0.87
N VAL A 57 3.79 0.38 -0.12
CA VAL A 57 2.67 0.83 -0.95
C VAL A 57 1.35 0.31 -0.38
N HIS A 58 0.42 1.25 -0.22
CA HIS A 58 -0.97 0.99 0.09
C HIS A 58 -1.81 1.68 -0.97
N VAL A 59 -2.17 0.98 -2.05
CA VAL A 59 -2.90 1.59 -3.18
C VAL A 59 -4.40 1.43 -2.98
N SER A 60 -5.14 2.53 -2.84
CA SER A 60 -6.55 2.52 -2.45
C SER A 60 -7.34 3.63 -3.15
N PRO A 61 -8.66 3.46 -3.36
CA PRO A 61 -9.54 4.57 -3.72
C PRO A 61 -9.58 5.66 -2.64
N ASP A 62 -9.65 6.92 -3.08
CA ASP A 62 -9.94 8.09 -2.26
C ASP A 62 -11.34 8.62 -2.58
N THR A 63 -12.20 8.74 -1.58
CA THR A 63 -13.56 9.29 -1.71
C THR A 63 -13.63 10.73 -1.18
N GLY A 64 -12.73 11.10 -0.28
CA GLY A 64 -12.63 12.44 0.28
C GLY A 64 -11.31 12.66 1.03
N THR A 65 -10.95 13.91 1.24
CA THR A 65 -9.66 14.27 1.84
C THR A 65 -9.80 14.95 3.19
N GLU A 66 -10.90 15.65 3.47
CA GLU A 66 -10.99 16.54 4.62
C GLU A 66 -11.75 15.92 5.81
N GLY A 67 -11.23 16.20 7.01
CA GLY A 67 -11.86 15.83 8.27
C GLY A 67 -11.41 14.46 8.81
N TRP A 68 -11.67 14.27 10.09
CA TRP A 68 -11.26 13.08 10.84
C TRP A 68 -11.85 11.78 10.25
N THR A 69 -13.04 11.83 9.66
CA THR A 69 -13.67 10.68 9.01
C THR A 69 -12.86 10.14 7.81
N HIS A 70 -12.06 10.98 7.15
CA HIS A 70 -11.31 10.64 5.94
C HIS A 70 -9.84 10.32 6.23
N CYS A 71 -9.47 9.93 7.45
CA CYS A 71 -8.07 9.63 7.80
C CYS A 71 -7.41 8.59 6.87
N ALA A 72 -8.18 7.65 6.31
CA ALA A 72 -7.71 6.65 5.38
C ALA A 72 -8.16 6.88 3.92
N GLY A 73 -8.63 8.09 3.58
CA GLY A 73 -9.02 8.48 2.21
C GLY A 73 -10.37 7.94 1.74
N TYR A 74 -10.82 6.81 2.27
CA TYR A 74 -12.06 6.13 1.88
C TYR A 74 -13.09 6.11 3.01
N ILE A 75 -14.36 6.36 2.66
CA ILE A 75 -15.51 6.06 3.52
C ILE A 75 -16.54 5.22 2.76
N TYR A 76 -17.06 4.15 3.38
CA TYR A 76 -17.99 3.24 2.72
C TYR A 76 -19.27 3.94 2.27
N SER A 77 -19.75 4.95 3.00
CA SER A 77 -20.99 5.66 2.65
C SER A 77 -20.86 6.65 1.48
N ALA A 78 -19.64 6.86 0.95
CA ALA A 78 -19.42 7.75 -0.19
C ALA A 78 -20.04 7.21 -1.48
N LYS A 79 -20.33 8.13 -2.40
CA LYS A 79 -20.97 7.80 -3.68
C LYS A 79 -20.12 8.16 -4.89
N SER A 80 -18.96 8.79 -4.67
CA SER A 80 -18.01 9.14 -5.71
C SER A 80 -16.57 8.89 -5.27
N ILE A 81 -15.72 8.56 -6.22
CA ILE A 81 -14.27 8.35 -6.06
C ILE A 81 -13.54 9.50 -6.76
N MET A 82 -12.54 10.07 -6.09
CA MET A 82 -11.61 11.06 -6.63
C MET A 82 -10.55 10.39 -7.52
N GLY A 83 -10.05 9.24 -7.10
CA GLY A 83 -9.03 8.47 -7.81
C GLY A 83 -8.40 7.45 -6.88
N PHE A 84 -7.18 7.02 -7.24
CA PHE A 84 -6.46 5.96 -6.54
C PHE A 84 -5.05 6.43 -6.21
N SER A 85 -4.77 6.68 -4.93
CA SER A 85 -3.45 7.10 -4.45
C SER A 85 -2.68 5.95 -3.79
N HIS A 86 -1.40 6.18 -3.46
CA HIS A 86 -0.42 5.12 -3.21
C HIS A 86 0.05 5.01 -1.75
N THR A 87 -0.40 5.93 -0.88
CA THR A 87 -0.03 5.97 0.54
C THR A 87 -1.28 6.14 1.39
N HIS A 88 -1.52 5.19 2.29
CA HIS A 88 -2.67 5.17 3.20
C HIS A 88 -2.29 4.60 4.55
N TRP A 89 -2.91 5.09 5.62
CA TRP A 89 -2.65 4.64 6.98
C TRP A 89 -3.89 3.99 7.57
N SER A 90 -3.80 2.71 7.94
CA SER A 90 -4.93 1.95 8.47
C SER A 90 -5.13 2.23 9.95
N GLY A 91 -6.33 2.68 10.34
CA GLY A 91 -6.78 2.81 11.72
C GLY A 91 -6.23 4.01 12.48
N VAL A 92 -5.63 4.98 11.80
CA VAL A 92 -5.08 6.17 12.45
C VAL A 92 -6.13 7.27 12.61
N GLY A 93 -5.98 8.10 13.66
CA GLY A 93 -6.81 9.27 13.91
C GLY A 93 -6.26 10.58 13.32
N MET A 94 -5.38 10.50 12.32
CA MET A 94 -4.73 11.63 11.66
C MET A 94 -4.87 11.52 10.15
N THR A 95 -5.13 12.63 9.47
CA THR A 95 -5.16 12.68 8.01
C THR A 95 -3.77 12.91 7.45
N ASP A 96 -3.25 11.92 6.72
CA ASP A 96 -1.98 11.99 5.99
C ASP A 96 -1.96 10.92 4.89
N GLY A 97 -0.97 10.97 3.99
CA GLY A 97 -0.93 10.15 2.79
C GLY A 97 -1.76 10.76 1.65
N GLY A 98 -2.35 9.91 0.81
CA GLY A 98 -3.01 10.37 -0.40
C GLY A 98 -1.99 10.83 -1.45
N ASP A 99 -0.81 10.21 -1.50
CA ASP A 99 0.24 10.65 -2.42
C ASP A 99 0.10 9.97 -3.78
N ILE A 100 0.32 10.76 -4.84
CA ILE A 100 0.33 10.32 -6.24
C ILE A 100 -1.04 9.73 -6.62
N LEU A 101 -2.04 10.59 -6.86
CA LEU A 101 -3.37 10.12 -7.23
C LEU A 101 -3.45 9.89 -8.74
N LEU A 102 -3.88 8.69 -9.13
CA LEU A 102 -4.19 8.35 -10.51
C LEU A 102 -5.72 8.28 -10.70
N MET A 103 -6.23 8.88 -11.79
CA MET A 103 -7.63 8.78 -12.15
C MET A 103 -7.81 8.51 -13.65
N PRO A 104 -8.35 7.36 -14.07
CA PRO A 104 -8.69 7.10 -15.46
C PRO A 104 -10.05 7.72 -15.81
N THR A 105 -10.13 8.39 -16.95
CA THR A 105 -11.36 9.08 -17.42
C THR A 105 -11.58 8.88 -18.92
N VAL A 106 -12.81 9.13 -19.37
CA VAL A 106 -13.17 9.20 -20.80
C VAL A 106 -13.96 10.48 -21.03
N GLY A 107 -13.61 11.24 -22.05
CA GLY A 107 -14.37 12.44 -22.44
C GLY A 107 -13.51 13.46 -23.17
N ASP A 108 -14.15 14.39 -23.87
CA ASP A 108 -13.43 15.40 -24.67
C ASP A 108 -12.84 16.52 -23.81
N LYS A 109 -13.47 16.83 -22.68
CA LYS A 109 -13.01 17.83 -21.72
C LYS A 109 -12.06 17.18 -20.71
N LEU A 110 -10.86 17.72 -20.58
CA LEU A 110 -9.97 17.41 -19.45
C LEU A 110 -10.38 18.24 -18.24
N GLN A 111 -10.78 17.57 -17.15
CA GLN A 111 -10.96 18.18 -15.84
C GLN A 111 -9.72 17.87 -14.99
N ILE A 112 -9.15 18.91 -14.39
CA ILE A 112 -7.90 18.85 -13.61
C ILE A 112 -8.15 19.04 -12.10
N MET A 113 -9.41 19.13 -11.70
CA MET A 113 -9.87 19.22 -10.32
C MET A 113 -10.89 18.11 -10.08
N PRO A 114 -10.96 17.54 -8.86
CA PRO A 114 -11.87 16.44 -8.55
C PRO A 114 -13.33 16.85 -8.59
N GLY A 115 -13.64 18.11 -8.28
CA GLY A 115 -15.00 18.56 -8.03
C GLY A 115 -15.51 18.18 -6.63
N PRO A 116 -16.63 18.76 -6.19
CA PRO A 116 -17.28 18.42 -4.92
C PRO A 116 -17.98 17.05 -5.00
N ASP A 117 -18.18 16.39 -3.86
CA ASP A 117 -18.90 15.10 -3.80
C ASP A 117 -20.39 15.28 -4.16
N GLU A 118 -20.97 16.44 -3.84
CA GLU A 118 -22.36 16.77 -4.12
C GLU A 118 -22.64 17.01 -5.60
N ASN A 119 -21.60 17.36 -6.38
CA ASN A 119 -21.70 17.60 -7.81
C ASN A 119 -20.44 17.12 -8.56
N PRO A 120 -20.25 15.79 -8.69
CA PRO A 120 -19.03 15.21 -9.25
C PRO A 120 -18.81 15.60 -10.72
N ASP A 121 -19.86 15.99 -11.46
CA ASP A 121 -19.77 16.40 -12.87
C ASP A 121 -18.95 17.69 -13.09
N GLU A 122 -18.70 18.47 -12.03
CA GLU A 122 -17.82 19.65 -12.08
C GLU A 122 -16.33 19.31 -12.19
N GLY A 123 -15.93 18.07 -11.87
CA GLY A 123 -14.54 17.63 -11.88
C GLY A 123 -14.35 16.19 -12.34
N TYR A 124 -13.16 15.65 -12.13
CA TYR A 124 -12.78 14.33 -12.63
C TYR A 124 -13.32 13.16 -11.77
N ARG A 125 -14.05 13.41 -10.68
CA ARG A 125 -14.68 12.36 -9.86
C ARG A 125 -15.51 11.41 -10.71
N SER A 126 -15.71 10.20 -10.19
CA SER A 126 -16.66 9.26 -10.78
C SER A 126 -17.56 8.63 -9.72
N ARG A 127 -18.84 8.54 -10.02
CA ARG A 127 -19.83 7.75 -9.27
C ARG A 127 -19.48 6.26 -9.33
N PHE A 128 -19.79 5.54 -8.25
CA PHE A 128 -19.59 4.10 -8.16
C PHE A 128 -20.66 3.46 -7.27
N ASN A 129 -20.72 2.13 -7.29
CA ASN A 129 -21.65 1.35 -6.48
C ASN A 129 -20.96 0.12 -5.89
N HIS A 130 -21.19 -0.18 -4.61
CA HIS A 130 -20.62 -1.35 -3.94
C HIS A 130 -20.99 -2.70 -4.58
N SER A 131 -22.09 -2.78 -5.33
CA SER A 131 -22.44 -3.99 -6.09
C SER A 131 -21.48 -4.27 -7.25
N SER A 132 -20.72 -3.25 -7.68
CA SER A 132 -19.66 -3.33 -8.70
C SER A 132 -18.30 -2.95 -8.10
N GLU A 133 -18.14 -3.15 -6.79
CA GLU A 133 -16.90 -2.97 -6.04
C GLU A 133 -16.54 -4.30 -5.37
N THR A 134 -15.26 -4.64 -5.33
CA THR A 134 -14.80 -5.89 -4.74
C THR A 134 -13.40 -5.71 -4.17
N ALA A 135 -13.21 -6.16 -2.94
CA ALA A 135 -11.91 -6.14 -2.27
C ALA A 135 -11.65 -7.47 -1.58
N TYR A 136 -10.41 -7.93 -1.61
CA TYR A 136 -9.89 -9.04 -0.81
C TYR A 136 -8.37 -8.87 -0.65
N PRO A 137 -7.71 -9.60 0.24
CA PRO A 137 -6.30 -9.34 0.56
C PRO A 137 -5.40 -9.29 -0.69
N GLY A 138 -4.77 -8.12 -0.90
CA GLY A 138 -3.88 -7.86 -2.04
C GLY A 138 -4.57 -7.44 -3.35
N TYR A 139 -5.88 -7.21 -3.36
CA TYR A 139 -6.63 -6.81 -4.56
C TYR A 139 -7.83 -5.92 -4.26
N TYR A 140 -8.05 -4.94 -5.14
CA TYR A 140 -9.25 -4.11 -5.15
C TYR A 140 -9.74 -3.93 -6.58
N SER A 141 -11.06 -3.85 -6.79
CA SER A 141 -11.68 -3.54 -8.07
C SER A 141 -12.92 -2.68 -7.89
N VAL A 142 -13.14 -1.76 -8.82
CA VAL A 142 -14.36 -0.95 -8.88
C VAL A 142 -14.70 -0.57 -10.32
N PHE A 143 -16.00 -0.48 -10.62
CA PHE A 143 -16.49 0.12 -11.85
C PHE A 143 -16.79 1.61 -11.65
N LEU A 144 -16.13 2.45 -12.44
CA LEU A 144 -16.36 3.90 -12.48
C LEU A 144 -17.51 4.20 -13.45
N GLU A 145 -18.69 4.51 -12.90
CA GLU A 145 -19.94 4.59 -13.67
C GLU A 145 -19.92 5.72 -14.70
N ASP A 146 -19.39 6.90 -14.33
CA ASP A 146 -19.41 8.09 -15.21
C ASP A 146 -18.50 7.93 -16.44
N TYR A 147 -17.48 7.06 -16.36
CA TYR A 147 -16.53 6.83 -17.44
C TYR A 147 -16.65 5.45 -18.09
N ALA A 148 -17.46 4.57 -17.52
CA ALA A 148 -17.59 3.17 -17.90
C ALA A 148 -16.25 2.40 -17.90
N ILE A 149 -15.41 2.63 -16.89
CA ILE A 149 -14.07 2.04 -16.77
C ILE A 149 -14.07 1.05 -15.60
N ASN A 150 -13.58 -0.18 -15.84
CA ASN A 150 -13.25 -1.08 -14.73
C ASN A 150 -11.82 -0.83 -14.27
N VAL A 151 -11.65 -0.55 -12.98
CA VAL A 151 -10.36 -0.36 -12.32
C VAL A 151 -10.06 -1.57 -11.47
N GLU A 152 -8.85 -2.11 -11.60
CA GLU A 152 -8.33 -3.18 -10.76
C GLU A 152 -6.94 -2.82 -10.26
N LEU A 153 -6.68 -3.11 -8.99
CA LEU A 153 -5.45 -2.77 -8.28
C LEU A 153 -4.91 -4.04 -7.60
N THR A 154 -3.60 -4.23 -7.69
CA THR A 154 -2.84 -5.16 -6.85
C THR A 154 -1.48 -4.55 -6.57
N THR A 155 -0.62 -5.21 -5.78
CA THR A 155 0.65 -4.61 -5.38
C THR A 155 1.71 -5.64 -5.03
N THR A 156 2.95 -5.20 -5.14
CA THR A 156 4.12 -5.77 -4.47
C THR A 156 4.38 -5.00 -3.17
N SER A 157 5.56 -5.11 -2.56
CA SER A 157 5.87 -4.36 -1.35
C SER A 157 6.08 -2.87 -1.63
N ARG A 158 6.58 -2.50 -2.82
CA ARG A 158 6.97 -1.12 -3.16
C ARG A 158 6.40 -0.61 -4.49
N VAL A 159 5.62 -1.44 -5.18
CA VAL A 159 5.07 -1.14 -6.51
C VAL A 159 3.59 -1.48 -6.57
N ALA A 160 2.73 -0.48 -6.81
CA ALA A 160 1.34 -0.67 -7.17
C ALA A 160 1.23 -1.11 -8.64
N PHE A 161 0.28 -1.99 -8.93
CA PHE A 161 -0.03 -2.41 -10.28
C PHE A 161 -1.51 -2.19 -10.59
N HIS A 162 -1.76 -1.34 -11.57
CA HIS A 162 -3.10 -0.93 -11.99
C HIS A 162 -3.43 -1.64 -13.31
N ARG A 163 -4.70 -2.04 -13.44
CA ARG A 163 -5.30 -2.45 -14.71
C ARG A 163 -6.59 -1.67 -14.91
N TYR A 164 -6.61 -0.85 -15.95
CA TYR A 164 -7.78 -0.08 -16.35
C TYR A 164 -8.35 -0.66 -17.64
N THR A 165 -9.59 -1.15 -17.59
CA THR A 165 -10.31 -1.66 -18.75
C THR A 165 -11.22 -0.56 -19.27
N PHE A 166 -10.86 0.04 -20.40
CA PHE A 166 -11.58 1.15 -21.00
C PHE A 166 -12.68 0.67 -21.97
N PRO A 167 -13.75 1.46 -22.16
CA PRO A 167 -14.64 1.28 -23.31
C PRO A 167 -13.91 1.72 -24.59
N LYS A 168 -14.55 1.52 -25.75
CA LYS A 168 -14.06 2.14 -26.99
C LYS A 168 -14.11 3.66 -26.87
N ALA A 169 -12.98 4.33 -26.92
CA ALA A 169 -12.89 5.78 -26.82
C ALA A 169 -11.73 6.33 -27.66
N ASP A 170 -11.93 7.49 -28.29
CA ASP A 170 -10.83 8.22 -28.94
C ASP A 170 -10.02 9.08 -27.96
N ASN A 171 -10.58 9.30 -26.77
CA ASN A 171 -10.15 10.29 -25.79
C ASN A 171 -10.10 9.70 -24.37
N ALA A 172 -9.63 8.44 -24.23
CA ALA A 172 -9.36 7.83 -22.93
C ALA A 172 -8.14 8.51 -22.29
N LYS A 173 -8.23 8.90 -21.02
CA LYS A 173 -7.20 9.64 -20.31
C LYS A 173 -6.84 8.98 -19.00
N ILE A 174 -5.61 9.21 -18.55
CA ILE A 174 -5.19 8.95 -17.17
C ILE A 174 -4.59 10.26 -16.65
N ILE A 175 -5.14 10.74 -15.54
CA ILE A 175 -4.68 11.93 -14.81
C ILE A 175 -3.76 11.45 -13.69
N ILE A 176 -2.66 12.15 -13.48
CA ILE A 176 -1.80 12.04 -12.29
C ILE A 176 -1.87 13.39 -11.57
N ASP A 177 -2.57 13.43 -10.44
CA ASP A 177 -2.74 14.62 -9.61
C ASP A 177 -1.74 14.58 -8.45
N MET A 178 -0.72 15.44 -8.52
CA MET A 178 0.31 15.59 -7.49
C MET A 178 -0.09 16.58 -6.38
N GLY A 179 -1.16 17.34 -6.60
CA GLY A 179 -1.79 18.23 -5.61
C GLY A 179 -2.78 17.53 -4.69
N HIS A 180 -3.17 16.28 -5.00
CA HIS A 180 -3.99 15.45 -4.12
C HIS A 180 -3.23 15.10 -2.84
N GLN A 181 -3.96 15.08 -1.72
CA GLN A 181 -3.44 14.69 -0.41
C GLN A 181 -4.63 14.41 0.51
N ILE A 182 -4.53 13.41 1.38
CA ILE A 182 -5.46 13.23 2.49
C ILE A 182 -5.14 14.27 3.58
N GLY A 183 -6.18 14.93 4.08
CA GLY A 183 -6.13 16.00 5.04
C GLY A 183 -6.05 17.40 4.44
N LYS A 184 -5.89 18.39 5.32
CA LYS A 184 -5.66 19.77 4.91
C LYS A 184 -4.38 19.83 4.06
N LYS A 185 -4.45 20.53 2.92
CA LYS A 185 -3.28 20.80 2.08
C LYS A 185 -2.21 21.53 2.88
N ASP A 186 -0.99 21.01 2.83
CA ASP A 186 0.18 21.71 3.36
C ASP A 186 0.52 22.90 2.45
N GLU A 187 0.51 24.10 3.01
CA GLU A 187 0.79 25.34 2.29
C GLU A 187 2.23 25.38 1.73
N ASN A 188 3.13 24.60 2.31
CA ASN A 188 4.51 24.45 1.88
C ASN A 188 4.75 23.22 1.00
N ALA A 189 3.70 22.44 0.68
CA ALA A 189 3.85 21.30 -0.21
C ALA A 189 4.32 21.76 -1.59
N GLN A 190 5.26 21.00 -2.14
CA GLN A 190 5.79 21.20 -3.49
C GLN A 190 5.89 19.84 -4.17
N ALA A 191 5.55 19.81 -5.45
CA ALA A 191 5.71 18.64 -6.29
C ALA A 191 6.44 19.01 -7.57
N GLU A 192 7.17 18.04 -8.11
CA GLU A 192 7.70 18.06 -9.46
C GLU A 192 7.21 16.81 -10.19
N ILE A 193 6.80 16.96 -11.44
CA ILE A 193 6.43 15.85 -12.32
C ILE A 193 7.08 16.02 -13.68
N ARG A 194 7.56 14.92 -14.27
CA ARG A 194 8.26 14.89 -15.55
C ARG A 194 7.80 13.69 -16.38
N ILE A 195 7.42 13.95 -17.62
CA ILE A 195 7.12 12.96 -18.64
C ILE A 195 8.43 12.68 -19.37
N ILE A 196 9.01 11.51 -19.12
CA ILE A 196 10.36 11.14 -19.56
C ILE A 196 10.35 10.68 -21.01
N ASP A 197 9.36 9.88 -21.36
CA ASP A 197 9.12 9.38 -22.71
C ASP A 197 7.63 9.08 -22.91
N ASN A 198 7.28 8.36 -23.98
CA ASN A 198 5.89 8.07 -24.29
C ASN A 198 5.28 6.93 -23.45
N ARG A 199 5.96 6.43 -22.42
CA ARG A 199 5.49 5.36 -21.53
C ARG A 199 5.87 5.59 -20.07
N ARG A 200 6.65 6.62 -19.75
CA ARG A 200 7.19 6.83 -18.40
C ARG A 200 6.98 8.25 -17.89
N ILE A 201 6.53 8.32 -16.65
CA ILE A 201 6.38 9.57 -15.88
C ILE A 201 7.07 9.37 -14.53
N GLU A 202 7.77 10.40 -14.09
CA GLU A 202 8.50 10.41 -12.82
C GLU A 202 8.15 11.68 -12.05
N GLY A 203 8.30 11.65 -10.74
CA GLY A 203 8.12 12.85 -9.95
C GLY A 203 8.44 12.70 -8.48
N GLU A 204 8.37 13.82 -7.79
CA GLU A 204 8.53 13.90 -6.35
C GLU A 204 7.46 14.80 -5.75
N LYS A 205 7.10 14.52 -4.50
CA LYS A 205 6.24 15.37 -3.68
C LYS A 205 6.87 15.52 -2.31
N LYS A 206 7.12 16.76 -1.93
CA LYS A 206 7.61 17.16 -0.61
C LYS A 206 6.44 17.70 0.20
N LYS A 207 6.25 17.16 1.40
CA LYS A 207 5.24 17.59 2.38
C LYS A 207 5.86 17.50 3.78
N GLY A 208 5.78 18.58 4.55
CA GLY A 208 6.49 18.65 5.84
C GLY A 208 7.98 18.29 5.71
N PRO A 209 8.54 17.45 6.61
CA PRO A 209 9.94 17.01 6.53
C PRO A 209 10.16 15.84 5.56
N GLY A 210 9.10 15.20 5.07
CA GLY A 210 9.18 14.04 4.19
C GLY A 210 9.15 14.39 2.71
N LYS A 211 9.68 13.46 1.90
CA LYS A 211 9.55 13.49 0.44
C LYS A 211 9.29 12.09 -0.08
N ILE A 212 8.32 11.96 -0.97
CA ILE A 212 8.04 10.73 -1.72
C ILE A 212 8.40 10.95 -3.18
N TYR A 213 9.01 9.93 -3.76
CA TYR A 213 9.41 9.85 -5.15
C TYR A 213 8.61 8.74 -5.83
N PHE A 214 8.31 8.89 -7.12
CA PHE A 214 7.65 7.85 -7.88
C PHE A 214 8.16 7.72 -9.30
N VAL A 215 7.98 6.51 -9.84
CA VAL A 215 8.12 6.17 -11.25
C VAL A 215 6.84 5.46 -11.66
N ALA A 216 6.15 5.98 -12.68
CA ALA A 216 5.00 5.37 -13.31
C ALA A 216 5.37 4.91 -14.74
N GLU A 217 5.18 3.62 -15.03
CA GLU A 217 5.38 3.04 -16.36
C GLU A 217 4.04 2.51 -16.90
N PHE A 218 3.77 2.75 -18.19
CA PHE A 218 2.51 2.41 -18.86
C PHE A 218 2.71 1.33 -19.94
N SER A 219 1.80 0.34 -19.99
CA SER A 219 1.88 -0.75 -20.98
C SER A 219 1.61 -0.30 -22.41
N LYS A 220 1.01 0.88 -22.60
CA LYS A 220 0.64 1.48 -23.88
C LYS A 220 1.32 2.84 -24.05
N PRO A 221 1.84 3.17 -25.25
CA PRO A 221 2.45 4.47 -25.47
C PRO A 221 1.38 5.57 -25.52
N PHE A 222 1.71 6.75 -25.02
CA PHE A 222 0.86 7.94 -25.02
C PHE A 222 0.62 8.39 -26.47
N LEU A 223 -0.65 8.64 -26.82
CA LEU A 223 -0.98 9.32 -28.07
C LEU A 223 -0.78 10.83 -27.95
N TYR A 224 -1.15 11.36 -26.79
CA TYR A 224 -1.09 12.78 -26.45
C TYR A 224 -0.83 12.91 -24.96
N TYR A 225 -0.12 13.96 -24.56
CA TYR A 225 0.26 14.18 -23.17
C TYR A 225 0.38 15.68 -22.87
N GLY A 226 0.39 16.02 -21.60
CA GLY A 226 0.70 17.35 -21.13
C GLY A 226 0.74 17.41 -19.62
N THR A 227 1.03 18.59 -19.10
CA THR A 227 0.96 18.89 -17.67
C THR A 227 -0.16 19.87 -17.39
N PHE A 228 -0.49 20.01 -16.11
CA PHE A 228 -1.35 21.07 -15.64
C PHE A 228 -0.85 21.67 -14.32
N ASP A 229 -1.25 22.91 -14.08
CA ASP A 229 -1.15 23.60 -12.79
C ASP A 229 -2.52 24.19 -12.45
N ALA A 230 -3.21 23.61 -11.47
CA ALA A 230 -4.55 24.04 -11.08
C ALA A 230 -4.57 25.35 -10.27
N ASP A 231 -3.42 25.85 -9.81
CA ASP A 231 -3.31 27.16 -9.15
C ASP A 231 -3.08 28.30 -10.16
N TYR A 232 -2.83 27.98 -11.43
CA TYR A 232 -2.47 28.94 -12.45
C TYR A 232 -3.37 28.85 -13.68
N ALA A 233 -3.70 30.00 -14.26
CA ALA A 233 -4.38 30.07 -15.54
C ALA A 233 -3.70 31.14 -16.40
N THR A 234 -3.37 30.80 -17.64
CA THR A 234 -2.84 31.80 -18.57
C THR A 234 -3.99 32.69 -19.08
N PRO A 235 -3.76 33.99 -19.32
CA PRO A 235 -4.74 34.85 -19.97
C PRO A 235 -5.20 34.32 -21.34
N GLU A 236 -4.33 33.61 -22.06
CA GLU A 236 -4.56 33.12 -23.42
C GLU A 236 -5.42 31.84 -23.47
N SER A 237 -5.19 30.88 -22.58
CA SER A 237 -5.94 29.61 -22.57
C SER A 237 -7.11 29.61 -21.56
N GLY A 238 -7.14 30.58 -20.64
CA GLY A 238 -8.10 30.62 -19.53
C GLY A 238 -8.01 29.43 -18.58
N THR A 239 -7.00 28.58 -18.72
CA THR A 239 -6.83 27.32 -17.97
C THR A 239 -5.36 27.08 -17.65
N GLY A 240 -5.10 26.25 -16.65
CA GLY A 240 -3.77 25.77 -16.29
C GLY A 240 -3.31 24.53 -17.04
N ILE A 241 -3.80 24.28 -18.26
CA ILE A 241 -3.52 23.05 -19.03
C ILE A 241 -2.47 23.34 -20.10
N PHE A 242 -1.40 22.55 -20.12
CA PHE A 242 -0.25 22.75 -21.01
C PHE A 242 -0.02 21.52 -21.89
N ALA A 243 -0.54 21.59 -23.11
CA ALA A 243 -0.35 20.59 -24.16
C ALA A 243 1.14 20.37 -24.46
N TYR A 244 1.59 19.11 -24.54
CA TYR A 244 2.96 18.71 -24.87
C TYR A 244 4.07 19.27 -23.96
N LYS A 245 3.72 19.97 -22.89
CA LYS A 245 4.66 20.29 -21.81
C LYS A 245 4.95 18.99 -21.07
N ASN A 246 6.23 18.71 -20.83
CA ASN A 246 6.70 17.44 -20.28
C ASN A 246 7.21 17.56 -18.84
N ALA A 247 7.11 18.74 -18.21
CA ALA A 247 7.51 18.92 -16.82
C ALA A 247 6.67 20.01 -16.17
N GLU A 248 6.35 19.85 -14.88
CA GLU A 248 5.70 20.88 -14.08
C GLU A 248 6.26 20.85 -12.65
N ALA A 249 6.30 22.02 -12.02
CA ALA A 249 6.67 22.17 -10.62
C ALA A 249 5.75 23.17 -9.94
N GLY A 250 5.27 22.83 -8.74
CA GLY A 250 4.35 23.67 -7.99
C GLY A 250 3.54 22.87 -6.98
N ARG A 251 2.46 23.46 -6.46
CA ARG A 251 1.67 22.86 -5.38
C ARG A 251 0.52 22.00 -5.87
N ASN A 252 -0.26 22.49 -6.84
CA ASN A 252 -1.45 21.81 -7.37
C ASN A 252 -1.24 21.41 -8.84
N ILE A 253 -0.13 20.73 -9.08
CA ILE A 253 0.34 20.36 -10.42
C ILE A 253 0.02 18.89 -10.73
N GLY A 254 0.11 18.53 -12.00
CA GLY A 254 -0.02 17.15 -12.41
C GLY A 254 0.26 16.93 -13.89
N ALA A 255 0.01 15.71 -14.33
CA ALA A 255 0.16 15.29 -15.71
C ALA A 255 -1.11 14.59 -16.20
N PHE A 256 -1.30 14.57 -17.51
CA PHE A 256 -2.30 13.74 -18.14
C PHE A 256 -1.72 13.07 -19.38
N VAL A 257 -2.17 11.85 -19.64
CA VAL A 257 -1.84 11.08 -20.84
C VAL A 257 -3.12 10.60 -21.48
N THR A 258 -3.14 10.55 -22.82
CA THR A 258 -4.31 10.19 -23.60
C THR A 258 -4.01 9.01 -24.51
N PHE A 259 -5.01 8.15 -24.70
CA PHE A 259 -5.00 6.98 -25.56
C PHE A 259 -6.26 6.94 -26.42
N LYS A 260 -6.17 6.26 -27.56
CA LYS A 260 -7.33 5.68 -28.23
C LYS A 260 -7.48 4.25 -27.77
N THR A 261 -8.65 3.84 -27.30
CA THR A 261 -8.92 2.49 -26.80
C THR A 261 -9.95 1.77 -27.66
N ALA A 262 -9.73 0.48 -27.88
CA ALA A 262 -10.77 -0.43 -28.34
C ALA A 262 -11.71 -0.80 -27.18
N GLU A 263 -12.84 -1.42 -27.53
CA GLU A 263 -13.79 -1.93 -26.53
C GLU A 263 -13.11 -2.97 -25.63
N LYS A 264 -13.17 -2.75 -24.31
CA LYS A 264 -12.52 -3.57 -23.27
C LYS A 264 -10.99 -3.63 -23.38
N GLU A 265 -10.36 -2.63 -23.99
CA GLU A 265 -8.90 -2.57 -24.02
C GLU A 265 -8.34 -2.27 -22.64
N GLN A 266 -7.31 -3.03 -22.24
CA GLN A 266 -6.65 -2.90 -20.96
C GLN A 266 -5.39 -2.04 -21.09
N VAL A 267 -5.30 -1.00 -20.27
CA VAL A 267 -4.06 -0.24 -20.04
C VAL A 267 -3.56 -0.57 -18.64
N LEU A 268 -2.31 -1.02 -18.55
CA LEU A 268 -1.67 -1.40 -17.30
C LEU A 268 -0.67 -0.31 -16.88
N ILE A 269 -0.56 -0.06 -15.59
CA ILE A 269 0.33 0.96 -15.03
C ILE A 269 1.04 0.40 -13.82
N LYS A 270 2.37 0.46 -13.82
CA LYS A 270 3.18 0.16 -12.64
C LYS A 270 3.55 1.49 -11.98
N VAL A 271 3.34 1.63 -10.69
CA VAL A 271 3.74 2.84 -9.94
C VAL A 271 4.59 2.40 -8.77
N ALA A 272 5.89 2.64 -8.87
CA ALA A 272 6.83 2.37 -7.80
C ALA A 272 7.09 3.64 -7.00
N VAL A 273 7.20 3.51 -5.68
CA VAL A 273 7.49 4.62 -4.77
C VAL A 273 8.84 4.43 -4.09
N SER A 274 9.42 5.53 -3.60
CA SER A 274 10.63 5.55 -2.78
C SER A 274 10.64 6.79 -1.89
N TYR A 275 11.26 6.68 -0.72
CA TYR A 275 11.58 7.82 0.14
C TYR A 275 13.02 8.33 -0.06
N THR A 276 13.82 7.68 -0.90
CA THR A 276 15.25 8.01 -1.07
C THR A 276 15.57 8.69 -2.39
N GLY A 277 14.76 8.45 -3.44
CA GLY A 277 14.93 9.10 -4.73
C GLY A 277 14.25 8.38 -5.89
N ILE A 278 14.25 9.04 -7.06
CA ILE A 278 13.78 8.46 -8.33
C ILE A 278 14.52 7.16 -8.68
N GLU A 279 15.83 7.10 -8.45
CA GLU A 279 16.63 5.89 -8.68
C GLU A 279 16.16 4.72 -7.80
N GLY A 280 15.80 4.99 -6.55
CA GLY A 280 15.24 3.99 -5.63
C GLY A 280 13.90 3.44 -6.14
N ALA A 281 13.01 4.33 -6.58
CA ALA A 281 11.72 3.93 -7.16
C ALA A 281 11.91 3.08 -8.44
N HIS A 282 12.88 3.41 -9.30
CA HIS A 282 13.23 2.57 -10.46
C HIS A 282 13.70 1.17 -10.06
N LYS A 283 14.65 1.07 -9.12
CA LYS A 283 15.15 -0.23 -8.64
C LYS A 283 14.04 -1.06 -8.01
N ASN A 284 13.15 -0.43 -7.24
CA ASN A 284 11.97 -1.08 -6.68
C ASN A 284 11.10 -1.69 -7.79
N MET A 285 10.82 -0.93 -8.85
CA MET A 285 10.06 -1.41 -10.01
C MET A 285 10.74 -2.59 -10.71
N GLU A 286 12.02 -2.47 -11.00
CA GLU A 286 12.79 -3.50 -11.72
C GLU A 286 12.90 -4.80 -10.93
N ALA A 287 13.15 -4.71 -9.63
CA ALA A 287 13.33 -5.87 -8.77
C ALA A 287 12.02 -6.59 -8.47
N GLU A 288 10.93 -5.86 -8.19
CA GLU A 288 9.67 -6.45 -7.72
C GLU A 288 8.67 -6.69 -8.86
N LEU A 289 8.69 -5.90 -9.93
CA LEU A 289 7.67 -5.94 -10.98
C LEU A 289 8.22 -5.70 -12.39
N SER A 290 9.15 -6.55 -12.84
CA SER A 290 9.75 -6.46 -14.19
C SER A 290 8.83 -6.89 -15.34
N HIS A 291 7.69 -7.54 -15.06
CA HIS A 291 6.75 -8.07 -16.07
C HIS A 291 5.39 -7.38 -16.06
N TRP A 292 4.54 -7.67 -17.05
CA TRP A 292 3.18 -7.09 -17.20
C TRP A 292 2.03 -8.08 -16.89
N ASP A 293 2.35 -9.26 -16.36
CA ASP A 293 1.34 -10.25 -15.95
C ASP A 293 0.64 -9.84 -14.64
N PHE A 294 -0.52 -9.19 -14.78
CA PHE A 294 -1.34 -8.73 -13.66
C PHE A 294 -1.92 -9.89 -12.83
N GLU A 295 -2.35 -10.97 -13.48
CA GLU A 295 -2.92 -12.13 -12.78
C GLU A 295 -1.88 -12.84 -11.93
N ARG A 296 -0.62 -12.87 -12.39
CA ARG A 296 0.50 -13.36 -11.58
C ARG A 296 0.68 -12.55 -10.30
N VAL A 297 0.78 -11.22 -10.38
CA VAL A 297 0.98 -10.36 -9.19
C VAL A 297 -0.18 -10.51 -8.21
N LYS A 298 -1.40 -10.47 -8.73
CA LYS A 298 -2.62 -10.69 -7.95
C LYS A 298 -2.62 -12.04 -7.22
N LYS A 299 -2.23 -13.12 -7.92
CA LYS A 299 -2.12 -14.46 -7.33
C LYS A 299 -1.01 -14.53 -6.29
N ASP A 300 0.14 -13.92 -6.56
CA ASP A 300 1.27 -13.89 -5.64
C ASP A 300 0.89 -13.13 -4.35
N ALA A 301 0.18 -12.01 -4.46
CA ALA A 301 -0.36 -11.27 -3.32
C ALA A 301 -1.34 -12.11 -2.49
N LEU A 302 -2.26 -12.82 -3.15
CA LEU A 302 -3.20 -13.72 -2.49
C LEU A 302 -2.49 -14.87 -1.74
N ASN A 303 -1.42 -15.42 -2.33
CA ASN A 303 -0.64 -16.50 -1.71
C ASN A 303 0.13 -16.00 -0.48
N ILE A 304 0.70 -14.80 -0.54
CA ILE A 304 1.38 -14.15 0.59
C ILE A 304 0.38 -13.99 1.74
N TRP A 305 -0.80 -13.42 1.47
CA TRP A 305 -1.82 -13.25 2.51
C TRP A 305 -2.32 -14.57 3.09
N ASN A 306 -2.54 -15.60 2.27
CA ASN A 306 -2.92 -16.90 2.79
C ASN A 306 -1.86 -17.50 3.70
N LYS A 307 -0.57 -17.34 3.35
CA LYS A 307 0.53 -17.78 4.19
C LYS A 307 0.50 -17.05 5.54
N GLU A 308 0.39 -15.72 5.54
CA GLU A 308 0.37 -14.95 6.79
C GLU A 308 -0.85 -15.27 7.65
N LEU A 309 -2.05 -15.34 7.07
CA LEU A 309 -3.28 -15.68 7.81
C LEU A 309 -3.26 -17.12 8.34
N SER A 310 -2.45 -18.01 7.75
CA SER A 310 -2.34 -19.40 8.19
C SER A 310 -1.59 -19.59 9.50
N CYS A 311 -0.97 -18.52 10.04
CA CYS A 311 -0.34 -18.53 11.36
C CYS A 311 -1.31 -18.92 12.49
N ILE A 312 -2.61 -18.65 12.31
CA ILE A 312 -3.67 -19.07 13.25
C ILE A 312 -4.81 -19.76 12.49
N LYS A 313 -5.13 -20.98 12.93
CA LYS A 313 -6.30 -21.74 12.46
C LYS A 313 -7.31 -21.84 13.57
N ILE A 314 -8.55 -21.43 13.28
CA ILE A 314 -9.68 -21.51 14.22
C ILE A 314 -10.67 -22.59 13.79
N GLU A 315 -11.04 -23.45 14.73
CA GLU A 315 -12.00 -24.55 14.54
C GLU A 315 -13.29 -24.27 15.34
N GLY A 316 -14.41 -24.86 14.90
CA GLY A 316 -15.70 -24.71 15.59
C GLY A 316 -16.39 -23.34 15.44
N ALA A 317 -15.75 -22.35 14.82
CA ALA A 317 -16.30 -21.03 14.56
C ALA A 317 -17.30 -21.01 13.38
N THR A 318 -18.33 -20.17 13.47
CA THR A 318 -19.26 -19.87 12.36
C THR A 318 -18.57 -19.10 11.23
N LYS A 319 -19.22 -18.99 10.06
CA LYS A 319 -18.69 -18.18 8.95
C LYS A 319 -18.44 -16.72 9.38
N ASP A 320 -19.41 -16.11 10.06
CA ASP A 320 -19.32 -14.72 10.52
C ASP A 320 -18.20 -14.53 11.55
N GLN A 321 -18.01 -15.50 12.45
CA GLN A 321 -16.89 -15.47 13.40
C GLN A 321 -15.54 -15.60 12.70
N LYS A 322 -15.44 -16.41 11.65
CA LYS A 322 -14.24 -16.49 10.81
C LYS A 322 -14.00 -15.19 10.07
N GLU A 323 -15.05 -14.55 9.56
CA GLU A 323 -14.92 -13.26 8.88
C GLU A 323 -14.37 -12.18 9.81
N ILE A 324 -14.95 -12.03 11.00
CA ILE A 324 -14.47 -11.09 12.03
C ILE A 324 -13.02 -11.40 12.40
N PHE A 325 -12.70 -12.67 12.67
CA PHE A 325 -11.38 -13.07 13.13
C PHE A 325 -10.29 -12.83 12.08
N TYR A 326 -10.48 -13.35 10.86
CA TYR A 326 -9.47 -13.23 9.80
C TYR A 326 -9.35 -11.80 9.28
N THR A 327 -10.43 -11.02 9.30
CA THR A 327 -10.36 -9.59 8.98
C THR A 327 -9.62 -8.79 10.05
N ALA A 328 -9.82 -9.08 11.33
CA ALA A 328 -9.04 -8.47 12.40
C ALA A 328 -7.55 -8.85 12.33
N LEU A 329 -7.25 -10.12 12.01
CA LEU A 329 -5.88 -10.59 11.80
C LEU A 329 -5.22 -9.89 10.59
N TYR A 330 -5.95 -9.76 9.48
CA TYR A 330 -5.53 -8.98 8.31
C TYR A 330 -5.15 -7.54 8.71
N HIS A 331 -6.04 -6.80 9.39
CA HIS A 331 -5.75 -5.43 9.83
C HIS A 331 -4.54 -5.34 10.77
N SER A 332 -4.30 -6.35 11.60
CA SER A 332 -3.13 -6.37 12.50
C SER A 332 -1.78 -6.48 11.78
N LEU A 333 -1.79 -6.90 10.51
CA LEU A 333 -0.61 -7.08 9.65
C LEU A 333 -0.46 -5.98 8.59
N MET A 334 -1.38 -5.01 8.55
CA MET A 334 -1.29 -3.82 7.69
C MET A 334 -0.26 -2.81 8.20
N ALA A 335 0.24 -2.97 9.43
CA ALA A 335 1.31 -2.19 10.03
C ALA A 335 2.20 -3.12 10.89
N GLN A 336 3.47 -2.80 11.15
CA GLN A 336 4.23 -1.65 10.65
C GLN A 336 4.62 -1.84 9.18
N TYR A 337 4.94 -0.77 8.47
CA TYR A 337 5.32 -0.82 7.06
C TYR A 337 6.80 -0.52 6.87
N ILE A 338 7.40 -1.21 5.90
CA ILE A 338 8.79 -0.96 5.51
C ILE A 338 8.92 0.45 4.92
N SER A 339 10.01 1.13 5.24
CA SER A 339 10.33 2.48 4.80
C SER A 339 11.72 2.55 4.17
N GLN A 340 12.11 1.49 3.46
CA GLN A 340 13.37 1.38 2.71
C GLN A 340 13.14 0.86 1.29
N ASP A 341 14.00 1.25 0.36
CA ASP A 341 14.05 0.69 -0.99
C ASP A 341 14.56 -0.76 -1.00
N VAL A 342 14.47 -1.42 -2.15
CA VAL A 342 14.89 -2.81 -2.32
C VAL A 342 16.39 -3.01 -2.09
N ASP A 343 17.20 -1.96 -2.28
CA ASP A 343 18.63 -1.95 -1.99
C ASP A 343 18.95 -1.67 -0.50
N GLY A 344 17.92 -1.49 0.33
CA GLY A 344 18.02 -1.26 1.78
C GLY A 344 18.25 0.19 2.18
N LYS A 345 18.34 1.13 1.22
CA LYS A 345 18.43 2.55 1.55
C LYS A 345 17.13 3.08 2.13
N TYR A 346 17.22 3.95 3.13
CA TYR A 346 16.06 4.60 3.74
C TYR A 346 16.35 6.07 4.06
N PHE A 347 15.29 6.87 4.16
CA PHE A 347 15.38 8.26 4.60
C PHE A 347 15.40 8.29 6.13
N GLY A 348 16.54 8.70 6.68
CA GLY A 348 16.81 8.79 8.11
C GLY A 348 16.15 9.98 8.78
N ALA A 349 16.03 9.86 10.09
CA ALA A 349 15.43 10.83 10.98
C ALA A 349 16.23 12.14 11.07
N ASP A 350 17.50 12.08 10.69
CA ASP A 350 18.43 13.22 10.60
C ASP A 350 18.39 13.93 9.23
N GLY A 351 17.45 13.57 8.36
CA GLY A 351 17.29 14.12 7.01
C GLY A 351 18.30 13.61 5.99
N LYS A 352 19.03 12.52 6.28
CA LYS A 352 20.01 11.90 5.36
C LYS A 352 19.55 10.53 4.88
N ILE A 353 20.15 10.05 3.79
CA ILE A 353 19.95 8.66 3.36
C ILE A 353 20.90 7.75 4.14
N HIS A 354 20.34 6.71 4.74
CA HIS A 354 21.06 5.64 5.45
C HIS A 354 20.82 4.30 4.76
N GLN A 355 21.48 3.27 5.28
CA GLN A 355 21.45 1.91 4.75
C GLN A 355 21.04 0.95 5.88
N ALA A 356 19.99 0.17 5.66
CA ALA A 356 19.67 -0.95 6.51
C ALA A 356 20.53 -2.16 6.12
N GLU A 357 21.25 -2.72 7.09
CA GLU A 357 22.12 -3.88 6.92
C GLU A 357 21.56 -5.07 7.71
N ASP A 358 21.12 -6.12 7.00
CA ASP A 358 20.55 -7.34 7.59
C ASP A 358 19.28 -7.12 8.44
N PHE A 359 18.46 -6.13 8.08
CA PHE A 359 17.09 -5.95 8.60
C PHE A 359 16.22 -5.13 7.65
N ASN A 360 14.89 -5.22 7.81
CA ASN A 360 13.97 -4.26 7.22
C ASN A 360 13.76 -3.07 8.16
N PHE A 361 13.92 -1.87 7.63
CA PHE A 361 13.68 -0.63 8.34
C PHE A 361 12.20 -0.25 8.30
N TYR A 362 11.63 -0.02 9.48
CA TYR A 362 10.26 0.42 9.67
C TYR A 362 10.24 1.91 10.06
N GLY A 363 9.51 2.70 9.28
CA GLY A 363 9.54 4.17 9.36
C GLY A 363 8.69 4.77 10.49
N SER A 364 7.70 4.02 10.97
CA SER A 364 6.65 4.55 11.83
C SER A 364 6.31 3.58 12.94
N PHE A 365 5.88 4.13 14.07
CA PHE A 365 5.41 3.36 15.22
C PHE A 365 4.29 4.14 15.93
N SER A 366 3.05 3.67 15.78
CA SER A 366 1.91 4.15 16.58
C SER A 366 1.95 3.53 17.98
N CYS A 367 3.05 3.72 18.70
CA CYS A 367 3.38 2.94 19.89
C CYS A 367 2.47 3.20 21.08
N TRP A 368 1.72 4.31 21.16
CA TRP A 368 0.77 4.54 22.26
C TRP A 368 -0.41 3.56 22.27
N ASP A 369 -0.81 3.08 21.09
CA ASP A 369 -1.84 2.06 20.91
C ASP A 369 -1.22 0.66 20.90
N THR A 370 -0.22 0.51 20.03
CA THR A 370 0.22 -0.81 19.54
C THR A 370 1.05 -1.59 20.56
N TYR A 371 1.61 -0.94 21.59
CA TYR A 371 2.31 -1.66 22.68
C TYR A 371 1.38 -2.56 23.50
N ARG A 372 0.07 -2.28 23.50
CA ARG A 372 -0.93 -2.94 24.36
C ARG A 372 -1.25 -4.35 23.89
N THR A 373 -1.43 -4.53 22.58
CA THR A 373 -1.94 -5.77 21.98
C THR A 373 -1.23 -6.14 20.69
N GLN A 374 -0.96 -5.20 19.78
CA GLN A 374 -0.37 -5.51 18.48
C GLN A 374 1.09 -6.00 18.60
N HIS A 375 1.98 -5.25 19.25
CA HIS A 375 3.37 -5.70 19.43
C HIS A 375 3.46 -7.02 20.21
N PRO A 376 2.71 -7.23 21.31
CA PRO A 376 2.60 -8.53 21.94
C PRO A 376 2.13 -9.65 20.99
N LEU A 377 1.12 -9.38 20.15
CA LEU A 377 0.65 -10.34 19.14
C LEU A 377 1.73 -10.67 18.11
N LEU A 378 2.44 -9.66 17.59
CA LEU A 378 3.50 -9.83 16.59
C LEU A 378 4.65 -10.69 17.10
N THR A 379 4.94 -10.70 18.41
CA THR A 379 5.91 -11.64 18.98
C THR A 379 5.51 -13.12 18.86
N LEU A 380 4.22 -13.40 18.64
CA LEU A 380 3.66 -14.74 18.49
C LEU A 380 3.49 -15.13 17.03
N ILE A 381 2.93 -14.22 16.22
CA ILE A 381 2.49 -14.55 14.85
C ILE A 381 3.47 -14.11 13.76
N ALA A 382 4.36 -13.17 14.06
CA ALA A 382 5.35 -12.62 13.12
C ALA A 382 6.72 -12.39 13.80
N PRO A 383 7.28 -13.40 14.50
CA PRO A 383 8.50 -13.26 15.29
C PRO A 383 9.73 -12.84 14.47
N GLU A 384 9.75 -13.13 13.16
CA GLU A 384 10.82 -12.76 12.24
C GLU A 384 11.02 -11.24 12.12
N HIS A 385 9.97 -10.44 12.33
CA HIS A 385 10.05 -8.99 12.22
C HIS A 385 10.43 -8.30 13.52
N VAL A 386 10.39 -9.01 14.66
CA VAL A 386 10.58 -8.39 15.98
C VAL A 386 11.98 -7.78 16.12
N ASN A 387 13.03 -8.48 15.70
CA ASN A 387 14.39 -7.91 15.74
C ASN A 387 14.50 -6.69 14.81
N ASP A 388 13.86 -6.71 13.64
CA ASP A 388 13.87 -5.61 12.68
C ASP A 388 13.17 -4.37 13.23
N TYR A 389 12.06 -4.54 13.96
CA TYR A 389 11.40 -3.45 14.67
C TYR A 389 12.34 -2.80 15.68
N ILE A 390 13.03 -3.60 16.51
CA ILE A 390 13.95 -3.07 17.52
C ILE A 390 15.18 -2.42 16.88
N LYS A 391 15.74 -3.01 15.81
CA LYS A 391 16.83 -2.40 15.04
C LYS A 391 16.42 -1.06 14.43
N SER A 392 15.19 -0.97 13.93
CA SER A 392 14.62 0.30 13.41
C SER A 392 14.52 1.35 14.52
N ILE A 393 14.04 0.98 15.71
CA ILE A 393 14.00 1.89 16.87
C ILE A 393 15.41 2.36 17.26
N ILE A 394 16.39 1.45 17.25
CA ILE A 394 17.80 1.77 17.55
C ILE A 394 18.38 2.75 16.52
N ALA A 395 18.17 2.47 15.23
CA ALA A 395 18.64 3.33 14.14
C ALA A 395 18.11 4.76 14.30
N LYS A 396 16.79 4.91 14.50
CA LYS A 396 16.16 6.21 14.78
C LYS A 396 16.70 6.89 16.03
N THR A 397 16.89 6.13 17.11
CA THR A 397 17.43 6.65 18.36
C THR A 397 18.83 7.23 18.16
N LYS A 398 19.65 6.60 17.33
CA LYS A 398 20.99 7.11 16.95
C LYS A 398 20.89 8.36 16.07
N GLU A 399 19.97 8.37 15.11
CA GLU A 399 19.76 9.46 14.17
C GLU A 399 19.22 10.73 14.85
N TYR A 400 18.21 10.60 15.71
CA TYR A 400 17.67 11.73 16.50
C TYR A 400 18.57 12.14 17.67
N GLY A 401 19.42 11.23 18.16
CA GLY A 401 20.12 11.37 19.44
C GLY A 401 19.21 11.24 20.68
N TRP A 402 17.99 10.76 20.49
CA TRP A 402 16.97 10.60 21.53
C TRP A 402 16.04 9.43 21.20
N LEU A 403 15.55 8.71 22.21
CA LEU A 403 14.52 7.68 22.01
C LEU A 403 13.18 8.39 21.75
N PRO A 404 12.62 8.34 20.52
CA PRO A 404 11.40 9.07 20.20
C PRO A 404 10.18 8.46 20.89
N GLY A 405 9.09 9.23 20.95
CA GLY A 405 7.75 8.71 21.22
C GLY A 405 7.14 8.04 19.99
N GLN A 406 5.82 8.10 19.88
CA GLN A 406 5.13 7.67 18.67
C GLN A 406 5.38 8.66 17.53
N HIS A 407 5.62 8.11 16.35
CA HIS A 407 6.06 8.85 15.19
C HIS A 407 5.64 8.17 13.90
N PHE A 408 5.57 8.96 12.83
CA PHE A 408 5.22 8.50 11.50
C PHE A 408 6.23 9.03 10.48
N GLN A 409 6.46 8.29 9.40
CA GLN A 409 7.34 8.66 8.27
C GLN A 409 8.75 9.07 8.69
N ASN A 410 9.25 8.48 9.77
CA ASN A 410 10.55 8.80 10.34
C ASN A 410 10.74 10.29 10.69
N VAL A 411 9.66 10.95 11.11
CA VAL A 411 9.65 12.34 11.59
C VAL A 411 9.63 12.34 13.11
N PHE A 412 10.44 13.19 13.74
CA PHE A 412 10.51 13.22 15.20
C PHE A 412 9.12 13.50 15.80
N GLY A 413 8.70 12.66 16.74
CA GLY A 413 7.41 12.76 17.39
C GLY A 413 7.50 12.36 18.85
N GLU A 414 6.93 13.18 19.72
CA GLU A 414 6.76 12.88 21.16
C GLU A 414 5.28 12.64 21.51
N GLY A 415 4.40 12.66 20.50
CA GLY A 415 3.01 12.23 20.65
C GLY A 415 2.92 10.71 20.77
N MET A 416 1.92 10.09 21.41
CA MET A 416 0.86 10.71 22.20
C MET A 416 1.38 11.09 23.61
N VAL A 417 1.29 10.21 24.60
CA VAL A 417 1.88 10.40 25.93
C VAL A 417 2.69 9.16 26.29
N GLY A 418 3.65 9.30 27.21
CA GLY A 418 4.45 8.18 27.73
C GLY A 418 5.44 7.59 26.72
N ASP A 419 6.27 6.68 27.21
CA ASP A 419 7.44 6.17 26.48
C ASP A 419 7.21 4.73 26.00
N HIS A 420 6.24 4.56 25.11
CA HIS A 420 5.72 3.23 24.76
C HIS A 420 6.62 2.38 23.84
N LEU A 421 7.72 2.93 23.32
CA LEU A 421 8.78 2.10 22.74
C LEU A 421 9.51 1.27 23.80
N VAL A 422 9.57 1.73 25.06
CA VAL A 422 10.17 0.99 26.19
C VAL A 422 9.51 -0.38 26.40
N PRO A 423 8.18 -0.50 26.63
CA PRO A 423 7.55 -1.80 26.80
C PRO A 423 7.68 -2.71 25.57
N ILE A 424 7.73 -2.16 24.35
CA ILE A 424 7.97 -2.95 23.13
C ILE A 424 9.36 -3.60 23.17
N VAL A 425 10.41 -2.82 23.46
CA VAL A 425 11.79 -3.32 23.59
C VAL A 425 11.91 -4.33 24.74
N VAL A 426 11.27 -4.03 25.89
CA VAL A 426 11.31 -4.91 27.06
C VAL A 426 10.59 -6.23 26.78
N ASP A 427 9.42 -6.23 26.15
CA ASP A 427 8.69 -7.47 25.83
C ASP A 427 9.49 -8.37 24.88
N ALA A 428 10.04 -7.78 23.81
CA ALA A 428 10.93 -8.49 22.89
C ALA A 428 12.15 -9.09 23.64
N TYR A 429 12.78 -8.30 24.50
CA TYR A 429 13.88 -8.80 25.31
C TYR A 429 13.40 -9.92 26.26
N ARG A 430 12.33 -9.76 27.02
CA ARG A 430 11.89 -10.79 27.97
C ARG A 430 11.48 -12.11 27.28
N LYS A 431 11.07 -12.06 26.02
CA LYS A 431 10.71 -13.24 25.20
C LYS A 431 11.86 -13.87 24.41
N GLY A 432 13.09 -13.35 24.53
CA GLY A 432 14.29 -13.97 23.96
C GLY A 432 14.78 -13.40 22.62
N PHE A 433 14.15 -12.34 22.10
CA PHE A 433 14.66 -11.62 20.93
C PHE A 433 15.91 -10.82 21.33
N ARG A 434 17.06 -11.09 20.68
CA ARG A 434 18.38 -10.52 21.03
C ARG A 434 19.21 -10.09 19.82
N GLY A 435 18.64 -10.07 18.62
CA GLY A 435 19.36 -9.78 17.38
C GLY A 435 19.70 -8.30 17.18
N TYR A 436 19.93 -7.55 18.25
CA TYR A 436 20.07 -6.09 18.26
C TYR A 436 20.95 -5.62 19.41
N GLU A 437 21.39 -4.36 19.38
CA GLU A 437 22.27 -3.74 20.38
C GLU A 437 21.52 -3.47 21.71
N ALA A 438 21.33 -4.51 22.51
CA ALA A 438 20.53 -4.48 23.73
C ALA A 438 21.04 -3.48 24.79
N GLU A 439 22.36 -3.38 24.96
CA GLU A 439 22.99 -2.45 25.90
C GLU A 439 22.76 -1.01 25.48
N PHE A 440 22.87 -0.70 24.18
CA PHE A 440 22.64 0.64 23.65
C PHE A 440 21.19 1.07 23.91
N ILE A 441 20.21 0.24 23.51
CA ILE A 441 18.80 0.61 23.66
C ILE A 441 18.41 0.69 25.13
N TYR A 442 18.98 -0.15 26.00
CA TYR A 442 18.76 -0.04 27.45
C TYR A 442 19.24 1.30 28.01
N GLU A 443 20.43 1.76 27.63
CA GLU A 443 20.92 3.06 28.08
C GLU A 443 20.05 4.20 27.55
N ALA A 444 19.62 4.13 26.29
CA ALA A 444 18.69 5.12 25.72
C ALA A 444 17.35 5.18 26.49
N MET A 445 16.78 4.03 26.85
CA MET A 445 15.57 3.96 27.69
C MET A 445 15.80 4.54 29.09
N ARG A 446 16.98 4.30 29.68
CA ARG A 446 17.35 4.86 30.99
C ARG A 446 17.48 6.38 30.94
N ILE A 447 18.15 6.92 29.91
CA ILE A 447 18.27 8.36 29.68
C ILE A 447 16.88 8.98 29.50
N LYS A 448 16.03 8.40 28.65
CA LYS A 448 14.65 8.86 28.42
C LYS A 448 13.83 8.93 29.72
N ALA A 449 14.00 7.96 30.62
CA ALA A 449 13.26 7.90 31.88
C ALA A 449 13.76 8.89 32.96
N LEU A 450 14.98 9.43 32.83
CA LEU A 450 15.63 10.24 33.86
C LEU A 450 15.96 11.67 33.41
N GLU A 451 15.96 11.93 32.11
CA GLU A 451 16.34 13.21 31.51
C GLU A 451 15.23 13.74 30.59
N PHE A 452 15.39 15.00 30.17
CA PHE A 452 14.61 15.60 29.10
C PHE A 452 15.43 15.66 27.81
N PRO A 453 14.79 15.63 26.62
CA PRO A 453 15.50 15.76 25.36
C PRO A 453 16.28 17.08 25.31
N LYS A 454 17.56 17.03 24.92
CA LYS A 454 18.41 18.22 24.79
C LYS A 454 18.25 18.81 23.38
N PRO A 455 18.00 20.12 23.22
CA PRO A 455 17.95 20.73 21.90
C PRO A 455 19.32 20.71 21.17
N PRO A 456 19.33 20.65 19.82
CA PRO A 456 18.20 20.36 18.96
C PRO A 456 17.91 18.87 18.94
N VAL A 457 16.65 18.49 19.12
CA VAL A 457 16.20 17.20 18.56
C VAL A 457 15.84 17.52 17.13
N SER A 458 16.59 16.93 16.19
CA SER A 458 16.54 17.25 14.76
C SER A 458 15.15 17.10 14.16
#